data_AF-A0A2I0NT28-F1
#
_entry.id   AF-A0A2I0NT28-F1
#
_cell.length_a   1.000
_cell.length_b   1.000
_cell.length_c   1.000
_cell.angle_alpha   90.00
_cell.angle_beta   90.00
_cell.angle_gamma   90.00
#
_symmetry.space_group_name_H-M   'P 1'
#
loop_
_entity.id
_entity.type
_entity.pdbx_description
1 polymer ?
#
loop_
_entity_poly.entity_id
_entity_poly.type
_entity_poly.pdbx_seq_one_letter_code
_entity_poly.pdbx_strand_id
1 'polypeptide(L)'
;MKYGMELAVAALIVVFAAVFLFQDAAIQATLGDGEEAWGGADGEAAGLIEASGYEPWTGPLWAPPSGEVESLLFALQAAIGAVIIGYVFGYWRGSRRTA
;
A
#
# COMPACT_ATOMS: atom_id res chain seq x y z
N MET A 1 -28.28 13.47 -12.20
CA MET A 1 -28.19 12.97 -10.80
C MET A 1 -27.01 13.66 -10.13
N LYS A 2 -27.24 14.64 -9.26
CA LYS A 2 -26.20 15.53 -8.71
C LYS A 2 -25.07 14.79 -7.96
N TYR A 3 -25.36 13.60 -7.44
CA TYR A 3 -24.46 12.81 -6.58
C TYR A 3 -24.04 11.46 -7.18
N GLY A 4 -24.25 11.23 -8.48
CA GLY A 4 -24.03 9.91 -9.10
C GLY A 4 -22.59 9.39 -8.93
N MET A 5 -21.60 10.25 -9.11
CA MET A 5 -20.18 9.90 -8.94
C MET A 5 -19.78 9.68 -7.48
N GLU A 6 -20.33 10.48 -6.57
CA GLU A 6 -20.06 10.35 -5.13
C GLU A 6 -20.62 9.02 -4.61
N LEU A 7 -21.84 8.66 -5.02
CA LEU A 7 -22.43 7.36 -4.70
C LEU A 7 -21.65 6.20 -5.31
N ALA A 8 -21.14 6.35 -6.54
CA ALA A 8 -20.31 5.32 -7.17
C ALA A 8 -18.97 5.12 -6.42
N VAL A 9 -18.32 6.21 -6.01
CA VAL A 9 -17.07 6.15 -5.22
C VAL A 9 -17.35 5.55 -3.83
N ALA A 10 -18.42 5.98 -3.16
CA ALA A 10 -18.80 5.43 -1.86
C ALA A 10 -19.11 3.92 -1.96
N ALA A 11 -19.84 3.50 -2.99
CA ALA A 11 -20.11 2.09 -3.24
C ALA A 11 -18.81 1.30 -3.49
N LEU A 12 -17.88 1.84 -4.27
CA LEU A 12 -16.59 1.21 -4.53
C LEU A 12 -15.76 1.05 -3.24
N ILE A 13 -15.73 2.06 -2.37
CA ILE A 13 -15.06 2.00 -1.07
C ILE A 13 -15.70 0.94 -0.17
N VAL A 14 -17.03 0.88 -0.11
CA VAL A 14 -17.76 -0.11 0.71
C VAL A 14 -17.51 -1.53 0.21
N VAL A 15 -17.54 -1.75 -1.11
CA VAL A 15 -17.24 -3.06 -1.71
C VAL A 15 -15.79 -3.45 -1.41
N PHE A 16 -14.84 -2.54 -1.59
CA PHE A 16 -13.43 -2.79 -1.26
C PHE A 16 -13.26 -3.16 0.22
N ALA A 17 -13.85 -2.38 1.13
CA ALA A 17 -13.77 -2.65 2.57
C ALA A 17 -14.41 -3.99 2.94
N ALA A 18 -15.55 -4.34 2.35
CA ALA A 18 -16.21 -5.62 2.60
C ALA A 18 -15.35 -6.80 2.13
N VAL A 19 -14.76 -6.72 0.93
CA VAL A 19 -13.85 -7.75 0.41
C VAL A 19 -12.60 -7.86 1.28
N PHE A 20 -12.02 -6.73 1.67
CA PHE A 20 -10.84 -6.68 2.52
C PHE A 20 -11.10 -7.35 3.88
N LEU A 21 -12.17 -6.96 4.58
CA LEU A 21 -12.51 -7.50 5.89
C LEU A 21 -12.86 -9.00 5.83
N PHE A 22 -13.53 -9.43 4.76
CA PHE A 22 -13.81 -10.86 4.55
C PHE A 22 -12.52 -11.65 4.35
N GLN A 23 -11.59 -11.14 3.54
CA GLN A 23 -10.31 -11.79 3.26
C GLN A 23 -9.43 -11.82 4.51
N ASP A 24 -9.37 -10.73 5.27
CA ASP A 24 -8.63 -10.65 6.54
C ASP A 24 -9.15 -11.68 7.55
N ALA A 25 -10.48 -11.76 7.73
CA ALA A 25 -11.09 -12.76 8.61
C ALA A 25 -10.77 -14.20 8.17
N ALA A 26 -10.76 -14.48 6.87
CA ALA A 26 -10.40 -15.79 6.34
C ALA A 26 -8.93 -16.14 6.58
N ILE A 27 -8.02 -15.17 6.40
CA ILE A 27 -6.57 -15.35 6.63
C ILE A 27 -6.31 -15.58 8.12
N GLN A 28 -6.83 -14.73 9.01
CA GLN A 28 -6.64 -14.86 10.46
C GLN A 28 -7.15 -16.20 11.02
N ALA A 29 -8.18 -16.80 10.41
CA ALA A 29 -8.66 -18.12 10.81
C ALA A 29 -7.66 -19.26 10.55
N THR A 30 -6.65 -19.02 9.70
CA THR A 30 -5.65 -20.03 9.28
C THR A 30 -4.24 -19.75 9.80
N LEU A 31 -4.00 -18.60 10.42
CA LEU A 31 -2.67 -18.21 10.89
C LEU A 31 -2.18 -19.05 12.08
N GLY A 32 -0.90 -19.40 12.06
CA GLY A 32 -0.19 -19.96 13.21
C GLY A 32 0.22 -18.89 14.23
N ASP A 33 0.58 -19.33 15.44
CA ASP A 33 1.11 -18.44 16.47
C ASP A 33 2.38 -17.72 15.99
N GLY A 34 2.33 -16.40 15.92
CA GLY A 34 3.46 -15.55 15.52
C GLY A 34 3.60 -15.29 14.02
N GLU A 35 2.67 -15.77 13.19
CA GLU A 35 2.61 -15.39 11.77
C GLU A 35 1.96 -14.00 11.62
N GLU A 36 2.34 -13.26 10.58
CA GLU A 36 1.73 -11.98 10.22
C GLU A 36 0.78 -12.18 9.04
N ALA A 37 -0.48 -11.75 9.20
CA ALA A 37 -1.52 -11.95 8.17
C ALA A 37 -1.24 -11.16 6.88
N TRP A 38 -0.49 -10.06 6.99
CA TRP A 38 -0.24 -9.11 5.91
C TRP A 38 1.20 -8.62 5.95
N GLY A 39 2.11 -9.44 5.44
CA GLY A 39 3.50 -9.05 5.22
C GLY A 39 3.70 -8.35 3.86
N GLY A 40 4.81 -7.60 3.75
CA GLY A 40 5.28 -7.12 2.45
C GLY A 40 5.75 -8.27 1.56
N ALA A 41 5.55 -8.15 0.24
CA ALA A 41 6.01 -9.15 -0.73
C ALA A 41 7.54 -9.32 -0.74
N ASP A 42 8.26 -8.27 -0.34
CA ASP A 42 9.70 -8.27 -0.12
C ASP A 42 10.12 -9.16 1.05
N GLY A 43 9.35 -9.19 2.15
CA GLY A 43 9.60 -10.07 3.30
C GLY A 43 9.52 -11.56 2.93
N GLU A 44 8.53 -11.95 2.13
CA GLU A 44 8.41 -13.32 1.63
C GLU A 44 9.57 -13.69 0.71
N ALA A 45 9.96 -12.78 -0.20
CA ALA A 45 11.12 -12.96 -1.06
C ALA A 45 12.42 -13.09 -0.26
N ALA A 46 12.61 -12.28 0.78
CA ALA A 46 13.76 -12.35 1.67
C ALA A 46 13.85 -13.72 2.36
N GLY A 47 12.73 -14.23 2.88
CA GLY A 47 12.69 -15.56 3.51
C GLY A 47 13.10 -16.69 2.57
N LEU A 48 12.68 -16.64 1.30
CA LEU A 48 13.09 -17.61 0.28
C LEU A 48 14.59 -17.52 -0.05
N ILE A 49 15.13 -16.29 -0.09
CA ILE A 49 16.56 -16.06 -0.33
C ILE A 49 17.39 -16.59 0.83
N GLU A 50 17.01 -16.29 2.07
CA GLU A 50 17.71 -16.81 3.26
C GLU A 50 17.67 -18.34 3.32
N ALA A 51 16.53 -18.95 3.00
CA ALA A 51 16.38 -20.41 2.94
C ALA A 51 17.27 -21.08 1.87
N SER A 52 17.73 -20.33 0.86
CA SER A 52 18.67 -20.83 -0.15
C SER A 52 20.11 -20.95 0.35
N GLY A 53 20.39 -20.51 1.59
CA GLY A 53 21.73 -20.45 2.17
C GLY A 53 22.56 -19.27 1.66
N TYR A 54 21.90 -18.26 1.09
CA TYR A 54 22.55 -17.04 0.61
C TYR A 54 22.99 -16.17 1.79
N GLU A 55 24.24 -15.73 1.76
CA GLU A 55 24.80 -14.76 2.70
C GLU A 55 24.90 -13.39 2.05
N PRO A 56 24.33 -12.31 2.64
CA PRO A 56 24.46 -10.97 2.11
C PRO A 56 25.92 -10.51 2.00
N TRP A 57 26.34 -10.08 0.80
CA TRP A 57 27.70 -9.59 0.56
C TRP A 57 27.92 -8.14 0.99
N THR A 58 26.85 -7.40 1.29
CA THR A 58 26.89 -6.04 1.87
C THR A 58 25.70 -5.81 2.80
N GLY A 59 25.84 -4.86 3.73
CA GLY A 59 24.75 -4.38 4.58
C GLY A 59 24.23 -3.02 4.12
N PRO A 60 23.03 -2.62 4.57
CA PRO A 60 22.49 -1.29 4.29
C PRO A 60 23.42 -0.21 4.85
N LEU A 61 23.71 0.82 4.04
CA LEU A 61 24.53 1.97 4.46
C LEU A 61 23.87 2.78 5.58
N TRP A 62 22.54 2.72 5.64
CA TRP A 62 21.71 3.35 6.65
C TRP A 62 20.38 2.61 6.74
N ALA A 63 19.87 2.46 7.96
CA ALA A 63 18.53 1.98 8.22
C ALA A 63 17.79 3.00 9.10
N PRO A 64 16.47 3.14 8.97
CA PRO A 64 15.67 3.96 9.88
C PRO A 64 15.89 3.54 11.34
N PRO A 65 15.97 4.49 12.28
CA PRO A 65 16.21 4.19 13.70
C PRO A 65 15.04 3.42 14.36
N SER A 66 13.87 3.36 13.71
CA SER A 66 12.74 2.51 14.10
C SER A 66 11.84 2.21 12.89
N GLY A 67 11.05 1.14 12.98
CA GLY A 67 10.03 0.81 11.96
C GLY A 67 8.91 1.86 11.86
N GLU A 68 8.67 2.63 12.92
CA GLU A 68 7.75 3.78 12.88
C GLU A 68 8.28 4.88 11.96
N VAL A 69 9.58 5.16 12.01
CA VAL A 69 10.23 6.15 11.14
C VAL A 69 10.23 5.66 9.69
N GLU A 70 10.48 4.38 9.46
CA GLU A 70 10.35 3.75 8.14
C GLU A 70 8.95 3.93 7.55
N SER A 71 7.93 3.58 8.34
CA SER A 71 6.52 3.72 7.96
C SER A 71 6.14 5.19 7.68
N LEU A 72 6.65 6.13 8.47
CA LEU A 72 6.43 7.56 8.28
C LEU A 72 7.05 8.05 6.97
N LEU A 73 8.28 7.64 6.67
CA LEU A 73 8.96 8.01 5.42
C LEU A 73 8.21 7.44 4.21
N PHE A 74 7.74 6.20 4.30
CA PHE A 74 6.92 5.57 3.26
C PHE A 74 5.59 6.32 3.05
N ALA A 75 4.87 6.63 4.14
CA ALA A 75 3.61 7.37 4.08
C ALA A 75 3.80 8.78 3.48
N LEU A 76 4.90 9.45 3.81
CA LEU A 76 5.24 10.76 3.24
C LEU A 76 5.48 10.67 1.72
N GLN A 77 6.23 9.67 1.27
CA GLN A 77 6.44 9.42 -0.16
C GLN A 77 5.12 9.16 -0.89
N ALA A 78 4.24 8.33 -0.30
CA ALA A 78 2.92 8.05 -0.85
C ALA A 78 2.05 9.31 -0.95
N ALA A 79 2.05 10.16 0.09
CA ALA A 79 1.31 11.42 0.10
C ALA A 79 1.81 12.38 -1.00
N ILE A 80 3.13 12.52 -1.16
CA ILE A 80 3.72 13.33 -2.23
C ILE A 80 3.33 12.77 -3.61
N GLY A 81 3.43 11.46 -3.80
CA GLY A 81 3.01 10.80 -5.04
C GLY A 81 1.54 11.06 -5.37
N ALA A 82 0.65 10.96 -4.37
CA ALA A 82 -0.77 11.25 -4.53
C ALA A 82 -1.03 12.71 -4.93
N VAL A 83 -0.32 13.68 -4.34
CA VAL A 83 -0.40 15.10 -4.73
C VAL A 83 0.02 15.29 -6.18
N ILE A 84 1.14 14.70 -6.61
CA ILE A 84 1.64 14.80 -7.99
C ILE A 84 0.61 14.22 -8.97
N ILE A 85 0.12 13.01 -8.72
CA ILE A 85 -0.87 12.34 -9.57
C ILE A 85 -2.15 13.18 -9.64
N GLY A 86 -2.65 13.64 -8.49
CA GLY A 86 -3.83 14.50 -8.41
C GLY A 86 -3.68 15.81 -9.18
N TYR A 87 -2.50 16.43 -9.10
CA TYR A 87 -2.17 17.64 -9.86
C TYR A 87 -2.18 17.39 -11.36
N VAL A 88 -1.56 16.31 -11.85
CA VAL A 88 -1.54 15.96 -13.28
C VAL A 88 -2.95 15.78 -13.85
N PHE A 89 -3.78 14.98 -13.18
CA PHE A 89 -5.18 14.79 -13.61
C PHE A 89 -6.00 16.08 -13.50
N GLY A 90 -5.76 16.88 -12.47
CA GLY A 90 -6.37 18.20 -12.29
C GLY A 90 -6.03 19.15 -13.43
N TYR A 91 -4.74 19.26 -13.77
CA TYR A 91 -4.23 20.09 -14.85
C TYR A 91 -4.82 19.68 -16.20
N TRP A 92 -4.79 18.38 -16.56
CA TRP A 92 -5.37 17.91 -17.81
C TRP A 92 -6.86 18.22 -17.95
N ARG A 93 -7.62 18.08 -16.85
CA ARG A 93 -9.04 18.43 -16.84
C ARG A 93 -9.28 19.94 -16.96
N GLY A 94 -8.41 20.76 -16.36
CA GLY A 94 -8.43 22.21 -16.48
C GLY A 94 -8.13 22.68 -17.90
N SER A 95 -7.06 22.17 -18.51
CA SER A 95 -6.62 22.56 -19.86
C SER A 95 -7.65 22.25 -20.94
N ARG A 96 -8.46 21.19 -20.78
CA ARG A 96 -9.57 20.84 -21.69
C ARG A 96 -10.79 21.77 -21.59
N ARG A 97 -10.89 22.61 -20.56
CA ARG A 97 -11.99 23.60 -20.42
C ARG A 97 -11.64 24.96 -21.00
N THR A 98 -10.35 25.22 -21.20
CA THR A 98 -9.80 26.45 -21.77
C THR A 98 -9.45 26.33 -23.27
N ALA A 99 -9.63 25.14 -23.86
CA ALA A 99 -9.55 24.88 -25.30
C ALA A 99 -10.96 24.65 -25.85
#